data_AF-A0A8T1S6E1-F1
#
_entry.id   AF-A0A8T1S6E1-F1
#
_cell.length_a   1.000
_cell.length_b   1.000
_cell.length_c   1.000
_cell.angle_alpha   90.00
_cell.angle_beta   90.00
_cell.angle_gamma   90.00
#
_symmetry.space_group_name_H-M   'P 1'
#
loop_
_entity.id
_entity.type
_entity.pdbx_description
1 polymer ?
#
loop_
_entity_poly.entity_id
_entity_poly.type
_entity_poly.pdbx_seq_one_letter_code
_entity_poly.pdbx_strand_id
1 'polypeptide(L)'
;MRSAFTCALKAPQGAAWPRGYRPFSEGFCVELQGRRCLSSALVLRWFQGHLQRCLGAVLYRLQERCRIRLAACPGRQLTLHILPRSDYVCCHISMAVRLIPAVPLGDSLYLIALQPGARRAQPGAAGPLQALWGLNVSKQEQRLLSWLKEQTPASSCHLKCLQILKGLRDLRGRGLEQPFGAQWSRVLSSYVLKTALFSLLLRGPRQAWEEQFLAERLEDLVLYLRDCLQKRVLMHFFLGNASVPEAVPVPKLLKEAAPVNLLAAFDAPTLDLAAFQLLNTWNQAPKIIRKYSSPRYLRKSPTLCKDITDTGQESQSN
;
A
#
# COMPACT_ATOMS: atom_id res chain seq x y z
N MET A 1 -4.60 -2.85 1.90
CA MET A 1 -5.78 -1.99 2.15
C MET A 1 -5.32 -0.55 2.16
N ARG A 2 -5.90 0.28 1.29
CA ARG A 2 -5.94 1.73 1.44
C ARG A 2 -7.44 2.04 1.58
N SER A 3 -7.92 2.37 2.76
CA SER A 3 -9.24 2.96 3.01
C SER A 3 -8.97 4.32 3.69
N ALA A 4 -9.78 5.38 3.54
CA ALA A 4 -11.21 5.35 3.33
C ALA A 4 -11.80 6.65 2.74
N PHE A 5 -11.20 7.24 1.71
CA PHE A 5 -11.93 8.16 0.83
C PHE A 5 -12.15 7.50 -0.52
N THR A 6 -13.41 7.19 -0.82
CA THR A 6 -13.83 6.66 -2.12
C THR A 6 -14.84 7.58 -2.76
N CYS A 7 -14.66 7.90 -4.03
CA CYS A 7 -15.62 8.69 -4.80
C CYS A 7 -15.96 8.00 -6.12
N ALA A 8 -17.11 8.37 -6.69
CA ALA A 8 -17.45 8.05 -8.06
C ALA A 8 -17.13 9.24 -8.97
N LEU A 9 -16.63 8.97 -10.17
CA LEU A 9 -16.38 9.98 -11.18
C LEU A 9 -17.56 10.04 -12.14
N LYS A 10 -18.39 11.08 -12.03
CA LYS A 10 -19.54 11.25 -12.92
C LYS A 10 -19.07 11.49 -14.35
N ALA A 11 -19.60 10.71 -15.27
CA ALA A 11 -19.45 10.91 -16.71
C ALA A 11 -20.55 11.87 -17.23
N PRO A 12 -20.25 12.70 -18.24
CA PRO A 12 -21.28 13.43 -18.98
C PRO A 12 -22.36 12.49 -19.53
N GLN A 13 -23.58 12.97 -19.70
CA GLN A 13 -24.69 12.20 -20.29
C GLN A 13 -25.13 12.82 -21.63
N GLY A 14 -25.53 11.97 -22.58
CA GLY A 14 -26.14 12.41 -23.85
C GLY A 14 -25.23 13.25 -24.74
N ALA A 15 -25.79 14.35 -25.28
CA ALA A 15 -25.14 15.28 -26.22
C ALA A 15 -23.94 16.06 -25.65
N ALA A 16 -23.65 15.93 -24.35
CA ALA A 16 -22.50 16.55 -23.70
C ALA A 16 -21.15 15.88 -24.03
N TRP A 17 -21.16 14.68 -24.61
CA TRP A 17 -19.94 14.07 -25.15
C TRP A 17 -19.67 14.60 -26.56
N PRO A 18 -18.46 15.12 -26.85
CA PRO A 18 -18.07 15.36 -28.23
C PRO A 18 -18.15 14.04 -29.01
N ARG A 19 -18.63 14.08 -30.27
CA ARG A 19 -19.05 12.88 -31.02
C ARG A 19 -17.98 11.76 -31.09
N GLY A 20 -16.69 12.10 -30.99
CA GLY A 20 -15.58 11.15 -30.98
C GLY A 20 -15.38 10.32 -29.70
N TYR A 21 -16.07 10.65 -28.59
CA TYR A 21 -15.87 10.00 -27.28
C TYR A 21 -16.97 9.00 -26.90
N ARG A 22 -17.94 8.73 -27.79
CA ARG A 22 -18.97 7.72 -27.56
C ARG A 22 -18.37 6.32 -27.26
N PRO A 23 -17.34 5.82 -27.99
CA PRO A 23 -16.74 4.51 -27.69
C PRO A 23 -16.07 4.46 -26.31
N PHE A 24 -15.51 5.57 -25.85
CA PHE A 24 -14.95 5.67 -24.50
C PHE A 24 -16.05 5.56 -23.45
N SER A 25 -17.13 6.33 -23.62
CA SER A 25 -18.27 6.33 -22.70
C SER A 25 -18.92 4.95 -22.61
N GLU A 26 -19.05 4.24 -23.72
CA GLU A 26 -19.61 2.88 -23.79
C GLU A 26 -18.65 1.83 -23.21
N GLY A 27 -17.34 1.96 -23.45
CA GLY A 27 -16.34 0.98 -23.00
C GLY A 27 -15.88 1.12 -21.55
N PHE A 28 -16.04 2.30 -20.93
CA PHE A 28 -15.45 2.59 -19.61
C PHE A 28 -16.43 3.08 -18.56
N CYS A 29 -17.66 3.46 -18.91
CA CYS A 29 -18.62 3.96 -17.92
C CYS A 29 -19.67 2.91 -17.56
N VAL A 30 -20.15 2.95 -16.32
CA VAL A 30 -21.22 2.10 -15.79
C VAL A 30 -22.25 2.96 -15.07
N GLU A 31 -23.48 2.47 -14.97
CA GLU A 31 -24.52 3.13 -14.17
C GLU A 31 -24.32 2.83 -12.68
N LEU A 32 -24.31 3.88 -11.86
CA LEU A 32 -24.25 3.80 -10.41
C LEU A 32 -25.34 4.72 -9.85
N GLN A 33 -26.38 4.14 -9.23
CA GLN A 33 -27.51 4.89 -8.66
C GLN A 33 -28.16 5.86 -9.67
N GLY A 34 -28.38 5.43 -10.92
CA GLY A 34 -28.96 6.24 -11.99
C GLY A 34 -28.04 7.33 -12.56
N ARG A 35 -26.75 7.31 -12.20
CA ARG A 35 -25.72 8.20 -12.73
C ARG A 35 -24.67 7.41 -13.47
N ARG A 36 -24.37 7.84 -14.70
CA ARG A 36 -23.27 7.28 -15.48
C ARG A 36 -21.94 7.71 -14.86
N CYS A 37 -21.11 6.75 -14.49
CA CYS A 37 -19.84 6.97 -13.79
C CYS A 37 -18.70 6.20 -14.46
N LEU A 38 -17.48 6.74 -14.42
CA LEU A 38 -16.28 6.06 -14.92
C LEU A 38 -15.95 4.86 -14.04
N SER A 39 -15.89 3.67 -14.64
CA SER A 39 -15.59 2.42 -13.94
C SER A 39 -14.11 2.25 -13.71
N SER A 40 -13.70 2.28 -12.44
CA SER A 40 -12.33 1.97 -12.04
C SER A 40 -11.90 0.55 -12.42
N ALA A 41 -12.84 -0.41 -12.42
CA ALA A 41 -12.58 -1.79 -12.82
C ALA A 41 -12.34 -1.93 -14.32
N LEU A 42 -13.14 -1.26 -15.17
CA LEU A 42 -12.95 -1.28 -16.62
C LEU A 42 -11.64 -0.60 -17.01
N VAL A 43 -11.32 0.54 -16.40
CA VAL A 43 -10.03 1.21 -16.59
C VAL A 43 -8.87 0.32 -16.17
N LEU A 44 -8.95 -0.35 -15.01
CA LEU A 44 -7.90 -1.25 -14.55
C LEU A 44 -7.71 -2.44 -15.51
N ARG A 45 -8.80 -3.04 -15.99
CA ARG A 45 -8.77 -4.15 -16.96
C ARG A 45 -8.12 -3.73 -18.29
N TRP A 46 -8.53 -2.57 -18.82
CA TRP A 46 -7.92 -2.00 -20.03
C TRP A 46 -6.43 -1.74 -19.83
N PHE A 47 -6.05 -1.13 -18.70
CA PHE A 47 -4.67 -0.81 -18.38
C PHE A 47 -3.80 -2.07 -18.30
N GLN A 48 -4.31 -3.14 -17.69
CA GLN A 48 -3.64 -4.44 -17.65
C GLN A 48 -3.42 -5.02 -19.05
N GLY A 49 -4.46 -5.06 -19.89
CA GLY A 49 -4.36 -5.58 -21.25
C GLY A 49 -3.49 -4.71 -22.17
N HIS A 50 -3.48 -3.39 -21.97
CA HIS A 50 -2.59 -2.49 -22.68
C HIS A 50 -1.12 -2.74 -22.29
N LEU A 51 -0.82 -2.81 -21.00
CA LEU A 51 0.53 -3.11 -20.53
C LEU A 51 1.03 -4.49 -20.98
N GLN A 52 0.19 -5.52 -20.97
CA GLN A 52 0.56 -6.84 -21.49
C GLN A 52 0.97 -6.78 -22.97
N ARG A 53 0.22 -6.04 -23.81
CA ARG A 53 0.54 -5.87 -25.23
C ARG A 53 1.83 -5.08 -25.45
N CYS A 54 2.02 -3.99 -24.71
CA CYS A 54 3.21 -3.15 -24.84
C CYS A 54 4.46 -3.78 -24.22
N LEU A 55 4.30 -4.72 -23.28
CA LEU A 55 5.43 -5.36 -22.60
C LEU A 55 6.37 -6.04 -23.59
N GLY A 56 5.86 -6.68 -24.65
CA GLY A 56 6.67 -7.31 -25.68
C GLY A 56 7.69 -6.36 -26.34
N ALA A 57 7.27 -5.13 -26.66
CA ALA A 57 8.14 -4.11 -27.26
C ALA A 57 9.24 -3.63 -26.29
N VAL A 58 8.91 -3.54 -24.99
CA VAL A 58 9.86 -3.11 -23.95
C VAL A 58 10.83 -4.23 -23.57
N LEU A 59 10.37 -5.48 -23.54
CA LEU A 59 11.17 -6.65 -23.18
C LEU A 59 12.36 -6.82 -24.11
N TYR A 60 12.17 -6.65 -25.42
CA TYR A 60 13.24 -6.81 -26.40
C TYR A 60 14.46 -5.93 -26.08
N ARG A 61 14.25 -4.71 -25.61
CA ARG A 61 15.32 -3.75 -25.28
C ARG A 61 16.06 -4.07 -23.98
N LEU A 62 15.45 -4.88 -23.10
CA LEU A 62 15.93 -5.13 -21.74
C LEU A 62 16.30 -6.60 -21.50
N GLN A 63 16.00 -7.50 -22.45
CA GLN A 63 16.11 -8.95 -22.28
C GLN A 63 17.52 -9.43 -21.96
N GLU A 64 18.55 -8.72 -22.44
CA GLU A 64 19.97 -9.03 -22.22
C GLU A 64 20.40 -8.69 -20.78
N ARG A 65 19.81 -7.64 -20.18
CA ARG A 65 20.21 -7.13 -18.86
C ARG A 65 19.32 -7.63 -17.72
N CYS A 66 18.03 -7.83 -17.99
CA CYS A 66 17.04 -8.18 -16.96
C CYS A 66 16.01 -9.16 -17.50
N ARG A 67 15.55 -10.06 -16.62
CA ARG A 67 14.30 -10.80 -16.80
C ARG A 67 13.17 -9.97 -16.20
N ILE A 68 12.20 -9.61 -17.03
CA ILE A 68 11.05 -8.81 -16.62
C ILE A 68 9.79 -9.67 -16.75
N ARG A 69 8.96 -9.70 -15.71
CA ARG A 69 7.68 -10.43 -15.68
C ARG A 69 6.57 -9.54 -15.16
N LEU A 70 5.42 -9.56 -15.82
CA LEU A 70 4.23 -8.84 -15.37
C LEU A 70 3.26 -9.80 -14.69
N ALA A 71 3.04 -9.60 -13.38
CA ALA A 71 2.01 -10.30 -12.63
C ALA A 71 0.68 -9.55 -12.77
N ALA A 72 -0.23 -10.09 -13.58
CA ALA A 72 -1.53 -9.49 -13.92
C ALA A 72 -2.68 -10.49 -13.70
N CYS A 73 -2.77 -11.10 -12.52
CA CYS A 73 -3.88 -11.99 -12.19
C CYS A 73 -5.13 -11.20 -11.78
N PRO A 74 -6.35 -11.66 -12.13
CA PRO A 74 -7.59 -11.11 -11.59
C PRO A 74 -7.55 -11.03 -10.05
N GLY A 75 -7.86 -9.87 -9.49
CA GLY A 75 -7.84 -9.64 -8.03
C GLY A 75 -6.47 -9.38 -7.39
N ARG A 76 -5.37 -9.40 -8.14
CA ARG A 76 -4.03 -9.02 -7.65
C ARG A 76 -3.58 -7.66 -8.18
N GLN A 77 -2.68 -7.01 -7.44
CA GLN A 77 -2.07 -5.74 -7.86
C GLN A 77 -1.15 -5.99 -9.06
N LEU A 78 -1.30 -5.17 -10.10
CA LEU A 78 -0.44 -5.22 -11.27
C LEU A 78 1.01 -4.90 -10.86
N THR A 79 1.88 -5.90 -10.96
CA THR A 79 3.25 -5.80 -10.45
C THR A 79 4.23 -6.26 -11.51
N LEU A 80 5.19 -5.40 -11.83
CA LEU A 80 6.31 -5.69 -12.71
C LEU A 80 7.48 -6.20 -11.86
N HIS A 81 7.86 -7.45 -12.07
CA HIS A 81 9.03 -8.05 -11.46
C HIS A 81 10.22 -7.87 -12.39
N ILE A 82 11.30 -7.27 -11.89
CA ILE A 82 12.54 -7.02 -12.61
C ILE A 82 13.62 -7.79 -11.88
N LEU A 83 14.17 -8.81 -12.52
CA LEU A 83 15.26 -9.62 -12.03
C LEU A 83 16.49 -9.37 -12.92
N PRO A 84 17.52 -8.69 -12.43
CA PRO A 84 18.77 -8.54 -13.17
C PRO A 84 19.34 -9.90 -13.57
N ARG A 85 19.88 -10.01 -14.80
CA ARG A 85 20.73 -11.13 -15.17
C ARG A 85 22.09 -10.91 -14.50
N SER A 86 22.66 -11.97 -13.96
CA SER A 86 23.85 -11.92 -13.12
C SER A 86 25.12 -11.90 -13.97
N ASP A 87 25.42 -10.77 -14.62
CA ASP A 87 26.72 -10.50 -15.23
C ASP A 87 27.58 -9.51 -14.42
N TYR A 88 26.99 -8.83 -13.42
CA TYR A 88 27.67 -7.93 -12.50
C TYR A 88 27.65 -8.41 -11.05
N VAL A 89 28.83 -8.38 -10.40
CA VAL A 89 29.13 -8.90 -9.05
C VAL A 89 28.31 -8.24 -7.92
N CYS A 90 27.59 -7.14 -8.17
CA CYS A 90 26.97 -6.32 -7.12
C CYS A 90 25.43 -6.20 -7.13
N CYS A 91 24.70 -6.79 -8.10
CA CYS A 91 23.25 -6.50 -8.24
C CYS A 91 22.36 -7.74 -8.42
N HIS A 92 22.21 -8.57 -7.38
CA HIS A 92 21.19 -9.66 -7.34
C HIS A 92 19.82 -9.22 -6.81
N ILE A 93 19.57 -7.92 -6.69
CA ILE A 93 18.36 -7.40 -6.06
C ILE A 93 17.21 -7.47 -7.06
N SER A 94 16.31 -8.42 -6.84
CA SER A 94 15.03 -8.47 -7.53
C SER A 94 14.15 -7.29 -7.09
N MET A 95 13.58 -6.58 -8.05
CA MET A 95 12.66 -5.47 -7.81
C MET A 95 11.24 -5.85 -8.18
N ALA A 96 10.28 -5.39 -7.38
CA ALA A 96 8.85 -5.50 -7.69
C ALA A 96 8.26 -4.09 -7.74
N VAL A 97 7.84 -3.66 -8.93
CA VAL A 97 7.29 -2.33 -9.17
C VAL A 97 5.79 -2.45 -9.37
N ARG A 98 5.02 -1.86 -8.46
CA ARG A 98 3.56 -1.83 -8.60
C ARG A 98 3.16 -0.73 -9.58
N LEU A 99 2.43 -1.11 -10.63
CA LEU A 99 1.88 -0.21 -11.62
C LEU A 99 0.42 0.11 -11.25
N ILE A 100 0.08 1.39 -11.16
CA ILE A 100 -1.24 1.85 -10.69
C ILE A 100 -1.78 2.88 -11.69
N PRO A 101 -2.90 2.61 -12.38
CA PRO A 101 -3.56 3.65 -13.18
C PRO A 101 -4.09 4.74 -12.24
N ALA A 102 -3.83 6.00 -12.59
CA ALA A 102 -4.15 7.16 -11.78
C ALA A 102 -4.76 8.27 -12.63
N VAL A 103 -5.85 8.85 -12.14
CA VAL A 103 -6.49 10.04 -12.74
C VAL A 103 -6.11 11.25 -11.89
N PRO A 104 -5.45 12.28 -12.45
CA PRO A 104 -5.10 13.47 -11.69
C PRO A 104 -6.35 14.29 -11.37
N LEU A 105 -6.42 14.86 -10.16
CA LEU A 105 -7.48 15.78 -9.72
C LEU A 105 -7.03 17.24 -9.62
N GLY A 106 -5.74 17.50 -9.84
CA GLY A 106 -5.11 18.78 -9.45
C GLY A 106 -4.50 18.70 -8.05
N ASP A 107 -3.75 19.74 -7.66
CA ASP A 107 -3.11 19.86 -6.34
C ASP A 107 -2.28 18.65 -5.89
N SER A 108 -1.68 17.93 -6.85
CA SER A 108 -0.95 16.68 -6.60
C SER A 108 -1.80 15.56 -5.96
N LEU A 109 -3.12 15.59 -6.16
CA LEU A 109 -4.05 14.53 -5.79
C LEU A 109 -4.36 13.64 -6.99
N TYR A 110 -4.54 12.35 -6.70
CA TYR A 110 -4.81 11.35 -7.73
C TYR A 110 -5.90 10.40 -7.27
N LEU A 111 -6.77 9.99 -8.19
CA LEU A 111 -7.69 8.88 -8.02
C LEU A 111 -7.08 7.61 -8.59
N ILE A 112 -7.14 6.53 -7.82
CA ILE A 112 -6.60 5.23 -8.20
C ILE A 112 -7.69 4.17 -8.18
N ALA A 113 -7.57 3.19 -9.09
CA ALA A 113 -8.50 2.08 -9.13
C ALA A 113 -8.43 1.24 -7.85
N LEU A 114 -9.59 0.98 -7.24
CA LEU A 114 -9.70 0.12 -6.07
C LEU A 114 -9.40 -1.32 -6.46
N GLN A 115 -8.68 -2.02 -5.58
CA GLN A 115 -8.32 -3.42 -5.83
C GLN A 115 -9.49 -4.33 -5.44
N PRO A 116 -9.80 -5.37 -6.24
CA PRO A 116 -10.81 -6.36 -5.87
C PRO A 116 -10.40 -7.00 -4.53
N GLY A 117 -11.25 -6.88 -3.50
CA GLY A 117 -10.96 -7.35 -2.13
C GLY A 117 -10.60 -6.26 -1.11
N ALA A 118 -10.45 -5.00 -1.51
CA ALA A 118 -10.18 -3.89 -0.57
C ALA A 118 -11.30 -3.64 0.44
N ARG A 119 -12.52 -4.13 0.20
CA ARG A 119 -13.73 -3.84 0.99
C ARG A 119 -14.56 -5.07 1.39
N ARG A 120 -13.95 -6.26 1.52
CA ARG A 120 -14.64 -7.48 2.01
C ARG A 120 -15.11 -7.41 3.49
N ALA A 121 -15.19 -6.22 4.10
CA ALA A 121 -15.44 -6.02 5.53
C ALA A 121 -16.48 -4.91 5.82
N GLN A 122 -17.45 -4.69 4.94
CA GLN A 122 -18.68 -3.97 5.31
C GLN A 122 -19.89 -4.80 4.88
N PRO A 123 -20.60 -5.45 5.83
CA PRO A 123 -21.91 -6.02 5.58
C PRO A 123 -22.86 -4.87 5.22
N GLY A 124 -23.53 -4.93 4.06
CA GLY A 124 -24.58 -3.98 3.67
C GLY A 124 -24.26 -2.97 2.55
N ALA A 125 -23.02 -2.86 2.07
CA ALA A 125 -22.68 -1.99 0.92
C ALA A 125 -22.81 -2.75 -0.42
N ALA A 126 -24.04 -3.06 -0.82
CA ALA A 126 -24.38 -3.71 -2.10
C ALA A 126 -24.30 -2.76 -3.32
N GLY A 127 -23.32 -1.85 -3.34
CA GLY A 127 -23.04 -0.99 -4.51
C GLY A 127 -21.89 -1.58 -5.33
N PRO A 128 -21.91 -1.53 -6.67
CA PRO A 128 -20.84 -2.07 -7.47
C PRO A 128 -19.54 -1.27 -7.23
N LEU A 129 -18.63 -1.85 -6.43
CA LEU A 129 -17.26 -1.38 -6.17
C LEU A 129 -16.49 -1.02 -7.46
N GLN A 130 -16.97 -1.52 -8.60
CA GLN A 130 -16.43 -1.29 -9.93
C GLN A 130 -16.35 0.20 -10.31
N ALA A 131 -17.29 1.03 -9.87
CA ALA A 131 -17.33 2.47 -10.19
C ALA A 131 -16.58 3.37 -9.19
N LEU A 132 -16.12 2.82 -8.06
CA LEU A 132 -15.50 3.60 -6.99
C LEU A 132 -13.99 3.72 -7.18
N TRP A 133 -13.49 4.93 -6.95
CA TRP A 133 -12.08 5.29 -7.01
C TRP A 133 -11.56 5.61 -5.62
N GLY A 134 -10.34 5.18 -5.31
CA GLY A 134 -9.66 5.54 -4.06
C GLY A 134 -8.83 6.80 -4.22
N LEU A 135 -8.84 7.68 -3.23
CA LEU A 135 -7.96 8.85 -3.21
C LEU A 135 -6.52 8.46 -2.83
N ASN A 136 -5.55 9.00 -3.56
CA ASN A 136 -4.13 8.85 -3.30
C ASN A 136 -3.53 10.22 -2.95
N VAL A 137 -3.03 10.32 -1.72
CA VAL A 137 -2.41 11.52 -1.14
C VAL A 137 -0.89 11.39 -1.02
N SER A 138 -0.25 10.45 -1.73
CA SER A 138 1.17 10.16 -1.54
C SER A 138 2.10 11.34 -1.84
N LYS A 139 1.70 12.28 -2.69
CA LYS A 139 2.45 13.53 -2.88
C LYS A 139 2.38 14.45 -1.65
N GLN A 140 1.25 14.49 -0.96
CA GLN A 140 1.14 15.23 0.31
C GLN A 140 1.96 14.57 1.41
N GLU A 141 1.99 13.24 1.46
CA GLU A 141 2.88 12.50 2.36
C GLU A 141 4.36 12.80 2.08
N GLN A 142 4.75 12.90 0.80
CA GLN A 142 6.11 13.26 0.42
C GLN A 142 6.46 14.69 0.88
N ARG A 143 5.56 15.66 0.69
CA ARG A 143 5.77 17.04 1.16
C ARG A 143 5.92 17.11 2.67
N LEU A 144 5.06 16.42 3.42
CA LEU A 144 5.17 16.33 4.87
C LEU A 144 6.50 15.70 5.30
N LEU A 145 6.93 14.62 4.65
CA LEU A 145 8.22 13.97 4.93
C LEU A 145 9.40 14.89 4.66
N SER A 146 9.38 15.63 3.55
CA SER A 146 10.40 16.62 3.23
C SER A 146 10.46 17.71 4.29
N TRP A 147 9.31 18.27 4.67
CA TRP A 147 9.23 19.28 5.73
C TRP A 147 9.73 18.71 7.07
N LEU A 148 9.27 17.53 7.49
CA LEU A 148 9.72 16.86 8.72
C LEU A 148 11.23 16.63 8.74
N LYS A 149 11.84 16.31 7.60
CA LYS A 149 13.30 16.15 7.48
C LYS A 149 14.04 17.45 7.76
N GLU A 150 13.51 18.59 7.31
CA GLU A 150 14.07 19.91 7.61
C GLU A 150 13.86 20.31 9.08
N GLN A 151 12.80 19.81 9.69
CA GLN A 151 12.46 20.11 11.08
C GLN A 151 13.20 19.24 12.10
N THR A 152 13.80 18.12 11.69
CA THR A 152 14.44 17.14 12.59
C THR A 152 15.97 17.21 12.51
N PRO A 153 16.70 16.72 13.54
CA PRO A 153 18.15 16.64 13.49
C PRO A 153 18.64 15.86 12.27
N ALA A 154 19.81 16.22 11.73
CA ALA A 154 20.40 15.52 10.58
C ALA A 154 20.63 14.02 10.85
N SER A 155 20.93 13.66 12.10
CA SER A 155 21.08 12.29 12.60
C SER A 155 19.76 11.65 13.04
N SER A 156 18.60 12.15 12.60
CA SER A 156 17.35 11.69 13.17
C SER A 156 17.02 10.21 12.91
N CYS A 157 16.52 9.52 13.93
CA CYS A 157 16.20 8.09 13.91
C CYS A 157 14.80 7.73 13.39
N HIS A 158 13.92 8.71 13.10
CA HIS A 158 12.50 8.46 12.81
C HIS A 158 12.25 7.45 11.66
N LEU A 159 13.01 7.54 10.56
CA LEU A 159 12.90 6.56 9.46
C LEU A 159 13.48 5.19 9.84
N LYS A 160 14.55 5.17 10.66
CA LYS A 160 15.12 3.92 11.20
C LYS A 160 14.08 3.20 12.08
N CYS A 161 13.38 3.93 12.96
CA CYS A 161 12.26 3.39 13.75
C CYS A 161 11.21 2.74 12.86
N LEU A 162 10.76 3.45 11.81
CA LEU A 162 9.74 2.94 10.90
C LEU A 162 10.20 1.68 10.15
N GLN A 163 11.46 1.65 9.71
CA GLN A 163 12.07 0.50 9.02
C GLN A 163 12.19 -0.72 9.93
N ILE A 164 12.68 -0.55 11.16
CA ILE A 164 12.80 -1.63 12.15
C ILE A 164 11.42 -2.18 12.49
N LEU A 165 10.45 -1.31 12.80
CA LEU A 165 9.09 -1.72 13.13
C LEU A 165 8.42 -2.48 11.96
N LYS A 166 8.60 -1.97 10.74
CA LYS A 166 8.14 -2.65 9.52
C LYS A 166 8.77 -4.05 9.40
N GLY A 167 10.07 -4.18 9.65
CA GLY A 167 10.80 -5.44 9.62
C GLY A 167 10.29 -6.43 10.68
N LEU A 168 10.14 -5.99 11.93
CA LEU A 168 9.57 -6.80 13.02
C LEU A 168 8.16 -7.29 12.68
N ARG A 169 7.31 -6.40 12.17
CA ARG A 169 5.94 -6.71 11.73
C ARG A 169 5.93 -7.74 10.59
N ASP A 170 6.83 -7.62 9.61
CA ASP A 170 6.95 -8.56 8.50
C ASP A 170 7.51 -9.93 8.93
N LEU A 171 8.52 -9.95 9.80
CA LEU A 171 9.13 -11.17 10.33
C LEU A 171 8.13 -11.95 11.19
N ARG A 172 7.42 -11.27 12.08
CA ARG A 172 6.38 -11.91 12.90
C ARG A 172 5.24 -12.44 12.03
N GLY A 173 4.79 -11.66 11.05
CA GLY A 173 3.67 -12.04 10.19
C GLY A 173 3.86 -13.35 9.45
N ARG A 174 5.10 -13.77 9.16
CA ARG A 174 5.41 -15.05 8.49
C ARG A 174 5.16 -16.28 9.36
N GLY A 175 5.14 -16.13 10.68
CA GLY A 175 4.96 -17.24 11.63
C GLY A 175 3.62 -17.23 12.35
N LEU A 176 2.68 -16.38 11.93
CA LEU A 176 1.32 -16.34 12.50
C LEU A 176 0.40 -17.25 11.70
N GLU A 177 -0.38 -18.04 12.41
CA GLU A 177 -1.42 -18.90 11.84
C GLU A 177 -2.50 -18.08 11.11
N GLN A 178 -3.10 -18.68 10.08
CA GLN A 178 -4.24 -18.08 9.37
C GLN A 178 -5.53 -18.31 10.16
N PRO A 179 -6.52 -17.39 10.08
CA PRO A 179 -6.59 -16.19 9.24
C PRO A 179 -5.90 -14.94 9.82
N PHE A 180 -5.42 -15.01 11.06
CA PHE A 180 -4.89 -13.85 11.76
C PHE A 180 -3.62 -13.30 11.11
N GLY A 181 -2.73 -14.13 10.57
CA GLY A 181 -1.55 -13.66 9.83
C GLY A 181 -1.87 -12.70 8.66
N ALA A 182 -2.98 -12.95 7.94
CA ALA A 182 -3.46 -12.05 6.90
C ALA A 182 -4.05 -10.74 7.48
N GLN A 183 -4.76 -10.82 8.61
CA GLN A 183 -5.30 -9.65 9.30
C GLN A 183 -4.20 -8.78 9.92
N TRP A 184 -3.19 -9.38 10.54
CA TRP A 184 -2.01 -8.73 11.12
C TRP A 184 -1.36 -7.75 10.14
N SER A 185 -1.08 -8.23 8.92
CA SER A 185 -0.46 -7.41 7.87
C SER A 185 -1.39 -6.31 7.35
N ARG A 186 -2.70 -6.49 7.48
CA ARG A 186 -3.72 -5.51 7.07
C ARG A 186 -3.93 -4.43 8.14
N VAL A 187 -4.03 -4.82 9.40
CA VAL A 187 -4.15 -3.92 10.56
C VAL A 187 -2.88 -3.07 10.67
N LEU A 188 -1.71 -3.71 10.75
CA LEU A 188 -0.41 -3.04 10.81
C LEU A 188 0.17 -2.80 9.42
N SER A 189 -0.65 -2.29 8.51
CA SER A 189 -0.18 -1.91 7.17
C SER A 189 0.90 -0.83 7.25
N SER A 190 1.78 -0.75 6.25
CA SER A 190 2.80 0.31 6.20
C SER A 190 2.19 1.73 6.24
N TYR A 191 0.94 1.88 5.83
CA TYR A 191 0.22 3.16 5.91
C TYR A 191 -0.14 3.51 7.37
N VAL A 192 -0.63 2.53 8.15
CA VAL A 192 -0.92 2.68 9.59
C VAL A 192 0.36 3.00 10.36
N LEU A 193 1.44 2.24 10.13
CA LEU A 193 2.73 2.49 10.79
C LEU A 193 3.25 3.92 10.52
N LYS A 194 3.16 4.36 9.27
CA LYS A 194 3.60 5.71 8.87
C LYS A 194 2.70 6.81 9.46
N THR A 195 1.38 6.61 9.47
CA THR A 195 0.43 7.56 10.07
C THR A 195 0.68 7.72 11.56
N ALA A 196 1.00 6.63 12.26
CA ALA A 196 1.37 6.67 13.66
C ALA A 196 2.67 7.44 13.90
N LEU A 197 3.71 7.20 13.08
CA LEU A 197 4.96 7.95 13.15
C LEU A 197 4.73 9.45 12.94
N PHE A 198 3.94 9.85 11.93
CA PHE A 198 3.63 11.26 11.71
C PHE A 198 2.91 11.89 12.90
N SER A 199 1.98 11.17 13.52
CA SER A 199 1.28 11.64 14.71
C SER A 199 2.22 11.87 15.88
N LEU A 200 3.21 11.00 16.09
CA LEU A 200 4.21 11.16 17.15
C LEU A 200 5.22 12.26 16.86
N LEU A 201 5.70 12.37 15.63
CA LEU A 201 6.65 13.42 15.21
C LEU A 201 6.12 14.83 15.46
N LEU A 202 4.79 15.01 15.46
CA LEU A 202 4.15 16.31 15.71
C LEU A 202 3.75 16.57 17.17
N ARG A 203 3.85 15.57 18.07
CA ARG A 203 3.43 15.71 19.47
C ARG A 203 4.52 16.16 20.43
N GLY A 204 5.79 16.11 20.01
CA GLY A 204 6.94 16.37 20.88
C GLY A 204 8.06 17.16 20.20
N PRO A 205 9.12 17.49 20.95
CA PRO A 205 10.26 18.22 20.42
C PRO A 205 10.99 17.39 19.36
N ARG A 206 11.47 18.04 18.29
CA ARG A 206 12.12 17.35 17.18
C ARG A 206 13.47 16.74 17.57
N GLN A 207 14.14 17.34 18.56
CA GLN A 207 15.40 16.88 19.16
C GLN A 207 15.25 15.52 19.84
N ALA A 208 14.03 15.16 20.30
CA ALA A 208 13.79 13.82 20.86
C ALA A 208 14.00 12.70 19.84
N TRP A 209 14.13 13.02 18.54
CA TRP A 209 14.36 12.06 17.47
C TRP A 209 15.83 11.94 17.05
N GLU A 210 16.79 12.42 17.84
CA GLU A 210 18.21 12.14 17.62
C GLU A 210 18.52 10.64 17.62
N GLU A 211 19.63 10.26 16.97
CA GLU A 211 20.03 8.85 16.81
C GLU A 211 20.19 8.12 18.14
N GLN A 212 20.72 8.80 19.15
CA GLN A 212 20.95 8.24 20.48
C GLN A 212 19.68 7.75 21.18
N PHE A 213 18.51 8.30 20.80
CA PHE A 213 17.21 7.93 21.36
C PHE A 213 16.45 6.90 20.52
N LEU A 214 17.12 6.17 19.62
CA LEU A 214 16.48 5.24 18.68
C LEU A 214 15.60 4.19 19.39
N ALA A 215 16.08 3.63 20.50
CA ALA A 215 15.36 2.59 21.23
C ALA A 215 14.08 3.13 21.88
N GLU A 216 14.19 4.27 22.55
CA GLU A 216 13.11 4.99 23.21
C GLU A 216 12.07 5.47 22.18
N ARG A 217 12.51 6.01 21.05
CA ARG A 217 11.59 6.44 19.97
C ARG A 217 10.85 5.27 19.33
N LEU A 218 11.52 4.12 19.22
CA LEU A 218 10.90 2.90 18.70
C LEU A 218 9.87 2.34 19.71
N GLU A 219 10.19 2.37 21.00
CA GLU A 219 9.26 2.00 22.07
C GLU A 219 8.03 2.91 22.08
N ASP A 220 8.22 4.23 22.06
CA ASP A 220 7.13 5.22 21.98
C ASP A 220 6.21 4.94 20.78
N LEU A 221 6.78 4.59 19.63
CA LEU A 221 6.00 4.25 18.44
C LEU A 221 5.19 2.96 18.62
N VAL A 222 5.76 1.94 19.26
CA VAL A 222 5.06 0.68 19.57
C VAL A 222 3.92 0.92 20.56
N LEU A 223 4.18 1.65 21.65
CA LEU A 223 3.20 1.94 22.69
C LEU A 223 2.07 2.82 22.13
N TYR A 224 2.40 3.83 21.33
CA TYR A 224 1.40 4.65 20.66
C TYR A 224 0.50 3.84 19.72
N LEU A 225 1.08 2.94 18.92
CA LEU A 225 0.29 2.05 18.06
C LEU A 225 -0.59 1.10 18.86
N ARG A 226 -0.08 0.50 19.94
CA ARG A 226 -0.87 -0.33 20.86
C ARG A 226 -2.07 0.46 21.39
N ASP A 227 -1.85 1.68 21.87
CA ASP A 227 -2.91 2.52 22.41
C ASP A 227 -3.95 2.87 21.34
N CYS A 228 -3.52 3.18 20.11
CA CYS A 228 -4.43 3.41 18.98
C CYS A 228 -5.29 2.16 18.68
N LEU A 229 -4.71 0.97 18.75
CA LEU A 229 -5.42 -0.29 18.52
C LEU A 229 -6.44 -0.58 19.64
N GLN A 230 -6.04 -0.43 20.91
CA GLN A 230 -6.92 -0.62 22.07
C GLN A 230 -8.07 0.40 22.10
N LYS A 231 -7.77 1.67 21.79
CA LYS A 231 -8.78 2.74 21.65
C LYS A 231 -9.56 2.64 20.35
N ARG A 232 -9.13 1.78 19.41
CA ARG A 232 -9.70 1.56 18.07
C ARG A 232 -9.75 2.83 17.22
N VAL A 233 -8.83 3.77 17.47
CA VAL A 233 -8.79 5.08 16.81
C VAL A 233 -7.37 5.36 16.31
N LEU A 234 -7.25 5.50 14.99
CA LEU A 234 -6.11 6.14 14.34
C LEU A 234 -6.63 6.91 13.13
N MET A 235 -6.71 8.23 13.25
CA MET A 235 -7.21 9.09 12.19
C MET A 235 -6.22 9.16 11.01
N HIS A 236 -6.76 9.20 9.80
CA HIS A 236 -6.01 9.41 8.58
C HIS A 236 -5.35 10.80 8.64
N PHE A 237 -4.05 10.85 8.36
CA PHE A 237 -3.25 12.04 8.66
C PHE A 237 -3.71 13.33 7.95
N PHE A 238 -4.21 13.26 6.71
CA PHE A 238 -4.60 14.46 5.95
C PHE A 238 -6.11 14.71 5.85
N LEU A 239 -6.96 13.72 6.09
CA LEU A 239 -8.39 13.84 5.79
C LEU A 239 -9.12 14.37 7.02
N GLY A 240 -9.66 15.58 6.94
CA GLY A 240 -10.35 16.23 8.06
C GLY A 240 -9.48 16.42 9.30
N ASN A 241 -8.15 16.40 9.14
CA ASN A 241 -7.22 16.55 10.25
C ASN A 241 -6.72 17.99 10.35
N ALA A 242 -7.17 18.69 11.39
CA ALA A 242 -6.74 20.05 11.68
C ALA A 242 -5.31 20.13 12.26
N SER A 243 -4.74 19.00 12.70
CA SER A 243 -3.40 18.97 13.32
C SER A 243 -2.24 18.92 12.30
N VAL A 244 -2.51 19.05 11.00
CA VAL A 244 -1.44 19.15 10.01
C VAL A 244 -0.79 20.54 10.11
N PRO A 245 0.54 20.66 10.18
CA PRO A 245 1.22 21.95 10.31
C PRO A 245 0.86 22.89 9.16
N GLU A 246 0.62 24.17 9.45
CA GLU A 246 0.24 25.18 8.46
C GLU A 246 1.29 25.35 7.34
N ALA A 247 2.57 25.16 7.67
CA ALA A 247 3.67 25.18 6.72
C ALA A 247 3.59 24.08 5.65
N VAL A 248 2.80 23.02 5.87
CA VAL A 248 2.58 21.95 4.90
C VAL A 248 1.32 22.29 4.10
N PRO A 249 1.42 22.62 2.79
CA PRO A 249 0.26 22.98 2.00
C PRO A 249 -0.65 21.77 1.79
N VAL A 250 -1.81 21.78 2.43
CA VAL A 250 -2.85 20.75 2.29
C VAL A 250 -3.97 21.27 1.38
N PRO A 251 -4.33 20.56 0.30
CA PRO A 251 -5.44 20.94 -0.57
C PRO A 251 -6.78 21.05 0.18
N LYS A 252 -7.63 22.01 -0.22
CA LYS A 252 -8.95 22.26 0.41
C LYS A 252 -9.80 20.99 0.52
N LEU A 253 -9.82 20.19 -0.56
CA LEU A 253 -10.52 18.90 -0.61
C LEU A 253 -10.16 17.96 0.56
N LEU A 254 -8.90 17.96 1.02
CA LEU A 254 -8.48 17.11 2.13
C LEU A 254 -8.86 17.72 3.49
N LYS A 255 -8.77 19.05 3.62
CA LYS A 255 -9.12 19.78 4.85
C LYS A 255 -10.62 19.68 5.16
N GLU A 256 -11.47 19.81 4.14
CA GLU A 256 -12.94 19.80 4.25
C GLU A 256 -13.53 18.38 4.29
N ALA A 257 -12.73 17.35 4.01
CA ALA A 257 -13.19 15.98 4.09
C ALA A 257 -13.56 15.58 5.53
N ALA A 258 -14.56 14.72 5.69
CA ALA A 258 -14.85 14.12 6.99
C ALA A 258 -13.63 13.33 7.50
N PRO A 259 -13.35 13.38 8.82
CA PRO A 259 -12.22 12.65 9.40
C PRO A 259 -12.41 11.15 9.22
N VAL A 260 -11.34 10.47 8.82
CA VAL A 260 -11.37 9.03 8.52
C VAL A 260 -10.56 8.26 9.55
N ASN A 261 -11.21 7.36 10.29
CA ASN A 261 -10.52 6.41 11.16
C ASN A 261 -10.02 5.20 10.34
N LEU A 262 -8.70 4.98 10.33
CA LEU A 262 -8.06 3.87 9.61
C LEU A 262 -8.38 2.49 10.20
N LEU A 263 -8.76 2.45 11.48
CA LEU A 263 -9.05 1.20 12.21
C LEU A 263 -10.52 0.80 12.17
N ALA A 264 -11.41 1.67 11.67
CA ALA A 264 -12.86 1.44 11.67
C ALA A 264 -13.33 0.25 10.82
N ALA A 265 -12.48 -0.29 9.94
CA ALA A 265 -12.80 -1.43 9.10
C ALA A 265 -12.47 -2.80 9.74
N PHE A 266 -11.98 -2.81 10.98
CA PHE A 266 -11.61 -4.02 11.71
C PHE A 266 -12.51 -4.18 12.94
N ASP A 267 -12.88 -5.41 13.24
CA ASP A 267 -13.64 -5.71 14.46
C ASP A 267 -12.75 -5.56 15.71
N ALA A 268 -13.42 -5.41 16.86
CA ALA A 268 -12.78 -5.26 18.15
C ALA A 268 -11.79 -6.40 18.50
N PRO A 269 -12.17 -7.69 18.38
CA PRO A 269 -11.27 -8.78 18.76
C PRO A 269 -10.00 -8.84 17.91
N THR A 270 -10.09 -8.53 16.60
CA THR A 270 -8.92 -8.47 15.73
C THR A 270 -7.97 -7.36 16.16
N LEU A 271 -8.48 -6.19 16.54
CA LEU A 271 -7.67 -5.06 17.00
C LEU A 271 -7.01 -5.34 18.36
N ASP A 272 -7.75 -5.95 19.29
CA ASP A 272 -7.24 -6.32 20.62
C ASP A 272 -6.14 -7.39 20.50
N LEU A 273 -6.34 -8.40 19.66
CA LEU A 273 -5.32 -9.42 19.36
C LEU A 273 -4.10 -8.81 18.65
N ALA A 274 -4.30 -7.87 17.73
CA ALA A 274 -3.20 -7.14 17.09
C ALA A 274 -2.41 -6.30 18.09
N ALA A 275 -3.07 -5.66 19.06
CA ALA A 275 -2.41 -4.88 20.11
C ALA A 275 -1.55 -5.78 21.01
N PHE A 276 -2.11 -6.91 21.47
CA PHE A 276 -1.37 -7.90 22.24
C PHE A 276 -0.17 -8.46 21.47
N GLN A 277 -0.39 -8.85 20.20
CA GLN A 277 0.67 -9.41 19.37
C GLN A 277 1.76 -8.36 19.04
N LEU A 278 1.41 -7.08 18.90
CA LEU A 278 2.37 -5.99 18.72
C LEU A 278 3.32 -5.89 19.92
N LEU A 279 2.76 -5.84 21.14
CA LEU A 279 3.56 -5.75 22.36
C LEU A 279 4.43 -7.00 22.57
N ASN A 280 3.88 -8.19 22.32
CA ASN A 280 4.67 -9.43 22.38
C ASN A 280 5.81 -9.46 21.37
N THR A 281 5.59 -8.93 20.16
CA THR A 281 6.64 -8.83 19.14
C THR A 281 7.74 -7.87 19.58
N TRP A 282 7.37 -6.75 20.22
CA TRP A 282 8.32 -5.79 20.78
C TRP A 282 9.15 -6.39 21.91
N ASN A 283 8.53 -7.07 22.87
CA ASN A 283 9.23 -7.74 23.96
C ASN A 283 10.20 -8.83 23.46
N GLN A 284 9.93 -9.40 22.28
CA GLN A 284 10.79 -10.40 21.62
C GLN A 284 11.77 -9.78 20.61
N ALA A 285 11.74 -8.46 20.38
CA ALA A 285 12.49 -7.80 19.33
C ALA A 285 14.01 -8.07 19.40
N PRO A 286 14.69 -8.02 20.56
CA PRO A 286 16.13 -8.33 20.62
C PRO A 286 16.46 -9.73 20.11
N LYS A 287 15.61 -10.72 20.44
CA LYS A 287 15.77 -12.11 19.99
C LYS A 287 15.52 -12.25 18.47
N ILE A 288 14.48 -11.58 17.97
CA ILE A 288 14.16 -11.56 16.54
C ILE A 288 15.31 -10.93 15.75
N ILE A 289 15.75 -9.73 16.15
CA ILE A 289 16.84 -9.01 15.48
C ILE A 289 18.10 -9.89 15.47
N ARG A 290 18.53 -10.42 16.62
CA ARG A 290 19.72 -11.29 16.69
C ARG A 290 19.64 -12.51 15.78
N LYS A 291 18.47 -13.15 15.69
CA LYS A 291 18.27 -14.33 14.82
C LYS A 291 18.42 -13.97 13.34
N TYR A 292 17.88 -12.83 12.91
CA TYR A 292 17.83 -12.44 11.50
C TYR A 292 19.00 -11.55 11.06
N SER A 293 19.81 -11.03 11.98
CA SER A 293 21.09 -10.36 11.69
C SER A 293 22.21 -11.32 11.27
N SER A 294 21.99 -12.65 11.34
CA SER A 294 22.97 -13.62 10.85
C SER A 294 23.11 -13.56 9.32
N PRO A 295 24.33 -13.61 8.76
CA PRO A 295 24.57 -13.56 7.30
C PRO A 295 23.77 -14.59 6.48
N ARG A 296 23.34 -15.69 7.11
CA ARG A 296 22.54 -16.75 6.47
C ARG A 296 21.13 -16.29 6.08
N TYR A 297 20.55 -15.30 6.76
CA TYR A 297 19.20 -14.79 6.48
C TYR A 297 19.19 -13.57 5.56
N LEU A 298 20.30 -12.84 5.44
CA LEU A 298 20.46 -11.76 4.45
C LEU A 298 20.48 -12.29 3.01
N ARG A 299 20.80 -13.58 2.81
CA ARG A 299 21.01 -14.20 1.49
C ARG A 299 19.78 -14.86 0.86
N LYS A 300 18.69 -15.09 1.60
CA LYS A 300 17.53 -15.85 1.09
C LYS A 300 16.45 -14.92 0.53
N SER A 301 16.54 -14.64 -0.77
CA SER A 301 15.40 -14.22 -1.59
C SER A 301 14.28 -15.28 -1.55
N PRO A 302 12.99 -14.92 -1.70
CA PRO A 302 11.90 -15.89 -1.64
C PRO A 302 11.97 -16.84 -2.85
N THR A 303 11.99 -18.13 -2.57
CA THR A 303 11.87 -19.20 -3.57
C THR A 303 10.52 -19.11 -4.27
N LEU A 304 10.57 -19.07 -5.60
CA LEU A 304 9.43 -19.14 -6.52
C LEU A 304 8.63 -20.44 -6.25
N CYS A 305 7.30 -20.35 -6.18
CA CYS A 305 6.43 -21.53 -6.30
C CYS A 305 6.78 -22.25 -7.61
N LYS A 306 7.13 -23.52 -7.53
CA LYS A 306 7.26 -24.40 -8.69
C LYS A 306 5.84 -24.68 -9.19
N ASP A 307 5.48 -24.15 -10.35
CA ASP A 307 4.36 -24.70 -11.11
C ASP A 307 4.82 -26.07 -11.63
N ILE A 308 4.15 -27.11 -11.16
CA ILE A 308 4.25 -28.47 -11.67
C ILE A 308 3.59 -28.44 -13.05
N THR A 309 4.39 -28.52 -14.11
CA THR A 309 3.90 -28.94 -15.42
C THR A 309 3.88 -30.46 -15.42
N ASP A 310 2.70 -31.00 -15.15
CA ASP A 310 2.35 -32.38 -15.44
C ASP A 310 2.16 -32.48 -16.95
N THR A 311 3.13 -33.09 -17.65
CA THR A 311 2.93 -33.54 -19.03
C THR A 311 2.90 -35.05 -19.00
N GLY A 312 1.68 -35.59 -19.11
CA GLY A 312 1.46 -36.99 -19.40
C GLY A 312 2.11 -37.38 -20.72
N GLN A 313 2.75 -38.54 -20.71
CA GLN A 313 3.01 -39.34 -21.90
C GLN A 313 2.42 -40.72 -21.64
N GLU A 314 1.22 -40.94 -22.17
CA GLU A 314 0.72 -42.28 -22.50
C GLU A 314 1.56 -42.83 -23.66
N SER A 315 2.14 -44.00 -23.42
CA SER A 315 1.99 -45.24 -24.21
C SER A 315 1.72 -45.09 -25.72
N GLN A 316 2.62 -45.62 -26.56
CA GLN A 316 2.49 -46.91 -27.29
C GLN A 316 3.23 -46.97 -28.65
N SER A 317 3.82 -48.15 -28.90
CA SER A 317 4.02 -48.81 -30.22
C SER A 317 5.19 -48.37 -31.11
N ASN A 318 6.35 -49.01 -30.94
CA ASN A 318 6.82 -50.16 -31.74
C ASN A 318 8.22 -50.59 -31.29
#